data_AF-I0WPG2-F1
#
_entry.id   AF-I0WPG2-F1
#
_cell.length_a   1.000
_cell.length_b   1.000
_cell.length_c   1.000
_cell.angle_alpha   90.00
_cell.angle_beta   90.00
_cell.angle_gamma   90.00
#
_symmetry.space_group_name_H-M   'P 1'
#
loop_
_entity.id
_entity.type
_entity.pdbx_description
1 polymer ?
#
loop_
_entity_poly.entity_id
_entity_poly.type
_entity_poly.pdbx_seq_one_letter_code
_entity_poly.pdbx_strand_id
1 'polypeptide(L)'
;MPEPDSITSQAGLGVHRARDGRETLSVAEGILIALLRCSQTDAFDELLRVANRHHLSVLTVAHALVDLAIDAHPPLGSPERHPNAPGALAEWESRLAHWPESSR
;
A
#
# COMPACT_ATOMS: atom_id res chain seq x y z
N MET A 1 -41.27 -20.40 -13.62
CA MET A 1 -40.08 -21.06 -13.02
C MET A 1 -39.09 -19.96 -12.68
N PRO A 2 -38.87 -19.63 -11.40
CA PRO A 2 -37.81 -18.70 -11.01
C PRO A 2 -36.47 -19.46 -10.86
N GLU A 3 -35.40 -18.89 -11.40
CA GLU A 3 -34.02 -19.40 -11.33
C GLU A 3 -33.43 -19.19 -9.92
N PRO A 4 -32.75 -20.18 -9.31
CA PRO A 4 -32.21 -20.05 -7.96
C PRO A 4 -30.68 -19.97 -7.95
N ASP A 5 -30.05 -18.86 -8.33
CA ASP A 5 -28.58 -18.73 -8.22
C ASP A 5 -28.10 -17.29 -7.96
N SER A 6 -28.39 -16.72 -6.78
CA SER A 6 -27.79 -15.42 -6.41
C SER A 6 -27.30 -15.31 -4.95
N ILE A 7 -27.24 -16.42 -4.20
CA ILE A 7 -26.93 -16.34 -2.76
C ILE A 7 -25.44 -16.61 -2.44
N THR A 8 -24.64 -17.14 -3.37
CA THR A 8 -23.24 -17.52 -3.08
C THR A 8 -22.23 -16.75 -3.92
N SER A 9 -22.05 -15.45 -3.65
CA SER A 9 -20.89 -14.70 -4.18
C SER A 9 -20.28 -13.69 -3.19
N GLN A 10 -20.90 -13.49 -2.02
CA GLN A 10 -20.43 -12.47 -1.07
C GLN A 10 -19.34 -12.98 -0.10
N ALA A 11 -19.27 -14.30 0.16
CA ALA A 11 -18.28 -14.88 1.09
C ALA A 11 -16.84 -14.94 0.50
N GLY A 12 -16.71 -15.08 -0.82
CA GLY A 12 -15.41 -15.14 -1.50
C GLY A 12 -14.67 -13.80 -1.52
N LEU A 13 -15.39 -12.68 -1.70
CA LEU A 13 -14.81 -11.35 -1.84
C LEU A 13 -14.08 -10.86 -0.58
N GLY A 14 -14.56 -11.23 0.61
CA GLY A 14 -13.92 -10.86 1.88
C GLY A 14 -12.57 -11.53 2.10
N VAL A 15 -12.45 -12.81 1.72
CA VAL A 15 -11.19 -13.58 1.84
C VAL A 15 -10.18 -13.17 0.78
N HIS A 16 -10.63 -12.90 -0.44
CA HIS A 16 -9.77 -12.38 -1.52
C HIS A 16 -9.24 -10.99 -1.19
N ARG A 17 -10.10 -10.08 -0.72
CA ARG A 17 -9.69 -8.73 -0.30
C ARG A 17 -8.76 -8.75 0.92
N ALA A 18 -8.99 -9.63 1.89
CA ALA A 18 -8.09 -9.79 3.04
C ALA A 18 -6.74 -10.43 2.64
N ARG A 19 -6.73 -11.30 1.63
CA ARG A 19 -5.50 -11.86 1.06
C ARG A 19 -4.70 -10.81 0.29
N ASP A 20 -5.36 -10.03 -0.56
CA ASP A 20 -4.78 -8.86 -1.24
C ASP A 20 -4.18 -7.87 -0.24
N GLY A 21 -4.88 -7.63 0.88
CA GLY A 21 -4.39 -6.71 1.91
C GLY A 21 -3.10 -7.16 2.59
N ARG A 22 -3.02 -8.45 2.98
CA ARG A 22 -1.81 -9.02 3.58
C ARG A 22 -0.66 -9.08 2.57
N GLU A 23 -0.96 -9.46 1.34
CA GLU A 23 0.03 -9.51 0.26
C GLU A 23 0.60 -8.12 -0.04
N THR A 24 -0.26 -7.11 -0.19
CA THR A 24 0.15 -5.71 -0.38
C THR A 24 1.04 -5.24 0.76
N LEU A 25 0.69 -5.54 2.01
CA LEU A 25 1.50 -5.18 3.17
C LEU A 25 2.88 -5.84 3.12
N SER A 26 2.96 -7.13 2.81
CA SER A 26 4.24 -7.84 2.68
C SER A 26 5.10 -7.29 1.53
N VAL A 27 4.50 -6.89 0.41
CA VAL A 27 5.24 -6.24 -0.68
C VAL A 27 5.78 -4.87 -0.24
N ALA A 28 4.96 -4.05 0.42
CA ALA A 28 5.37 -2.75 0.95
C ALA A 28 6.50 -2.88 1.98
N GLU A 29 6.41 -3.83 2.90
CA GLU A 29 7.50 -4.14 3.84
C GLU A 29 8.78 -4.56 3.09
N GLY A 30 8.66 -5.43 2.08
CA GLY A 30 9.78 -5.87 1.26
C GLY A 30 10.48 -4.72 0.53
N ILE A 31 9.71 -3.78 -0.02
CA ILE A 31 10.23 -2.54 -0.64
C ILE A 31 11.06 -1.75 0.38
N LEU A 32 10.52 -1.53 1.60
CA LEU A 32 11.24 -0.79 2.64
C LEU A 32 12.48 -1.53 3.16
N ILE A 33 12.43 -2.84 3.31
CA ILE A 33 13.60 -3.66 3.68
C ILE A 33 14.70 -3.50 2.62
N ALA A 34 14.34 -3.58 1.33
CA ALA A 34 15.29 -3.47 0.24
C ALA A 34 15.96 -2.09 0.20
N LEU A 35 15.18 -1.02 0.41
CA LEU A 35 15.63 0.37 0.31
C LEU A 35 16.34 0.85 1.58
N LEU A 36 15.77 0.60 2.75
CA LEU A 36 16.27 1.13 4.03
C LEU A 36 17.21 0.14 4.74
N ARG A 37 17.39 -1.08 4.22
CA ARG A 37 18.19 -2.15 4.84
C ARG A 37 17.82 -2.39 6.31
N CYS A 38 16.51 -2.38 6.58
CA CYS A 38 15.94 -2.53 7.92
C CYS A 38 15.30 -3.92 8.12
N SER A 39 14.93 -4.24 9.36
CA SER A 39 14.19 -5.48 9.64
C SER A 39 12.72 -5.37 9.20
N GLN A 40 12.03 -6.51 9.09
CA GLN A 40 10.59 -6.50 8.78
C GLN A 40 9.76 -5.76 9.83
N THR A 41 10.15 -5.85 11.11
CA THR A 41 9.51 -5.10 12.20
C THR A 41 9.70 -3.60 12.02
N ASP A 42 10.91 -3.15 11.72
CA ASP A 42 11.18 -1.72 11.48
C ASP A 42 10.44 -1.19 10.24
N ALA A 43 10.33 -2.01 9.19
CA ALA A 43 9.58 -1.67 7.99
C ALA A 43 8.08 -1.48 8.30
N PHE A 44 7.48 -2.39 9.06
CA PHE A 44 6.09 -2.25 9.48
C PHE A 44 5.88 -1.03 10.40
N ASP A 45 6.78 -0.81 11.36
CA ASP A 45 6.72 0.35 12.26
C ASP A 45 6.81 1.67 11.49
N GLU A 46 7.58 1.71 10.41
CA GLU A 46 7.66 2.86 9.53
C GLU A 46 6.33 3.09 8.77
N LEU A 47 5.72 2.04 8.22
CA LEU A 47 4.39 2.14 7.60
C LEU A 47 3.35 2.64 8.61
N LEU A 48 3.40 2.15 9.85
CA LEU A 48 2.54 2.59 10.95
C LEU A 48 2.78 4.05 11.34
N ARG A 49 4.04 4.49 11.36
CA ARG A 49 4.43 5.87 11.66
C ARG A 49 3.85 6.85 10.63
N VAL A 50 3.99 6.52 9.34
CA VAL A 50 3.45 7.34 8.24
C VAL A 50 1.92 7.34 8.27
N ALA A 51 1.31 6.18 8.47
CA ALA A 51 -0.14 6.05 8.60
C ALA A 51 -0.70 6.94 9.71
N ASN A 52 -0.09 6.91 10.91
CA ASN A 52 -0.51 7.75 12.03
C ASN A 52 -0.31 9.25 11.75
N ARG A 53 0.80 9.65 11.13
CA ARG A 53 1.08 11.05 10.82
C ARG A 53 0.06 11.65 9.83
N HIS A 54 -0.36 10.87 8.84
CA HIS A 54 -1.29 11.29 7.79
C HIS A 54 -2.75 10.89 8.07
N HIS A 55 -3.04 10.29 9.23
CA HIS A 55 -4.35 9.79 9.64
C HIS A 55 -4.95 8.81 8.60
N LEU A 56 -4.12 7.89 8.09
CA LEU A 56 -4.49 6.86 7.12
C LEU A 56 -4.44 5.47 7.75
N SER A 57 -5.04 4.49 7.08
CA SER A 57 -4.80 3.08 7.44
C SER A 57 -3.42 2.64 6.94
N VAL A 58 -2.76 1.73 7.66
CA VAL A 58 -1.49 1.12 7.23
C VAL A 58 -1.60 0.52 5.84
N LEU A 59 -2.74 -0.11 5.53
CA LEU A 59 -2.97 -0.70 4.21
C LEU A 59 -3.07 0.35 3.10
N THR A 60 -3.67 1.51 3.37
CA THR A 60 -3.70 2.64 2.42
C THR A 60 -2.29 3.14 2.12
N VAL A 61 -1.44 3.24 3.15
CA VAL A 61 -0.03 3.63 2.98
C VAL A 61 0.75 2.57 2.21
N ALA A 62 0.52 1.28 2.50
CA ALA A 62 1.14 0.17 1.78
C ALA A 62 0.80 0.18 0.29
N HIS A 63 -0.48 0.38 -0.07
CA HIS A 63 -0.89 0.53 -1.47
C HIS A 63 -0.21 1.71 -2.15
N ALA A 64 -0.18 2.88 -1.51
CA ALA A 64 0.46 4.07 -2.08
C ALA A 64 1.96 3.84 -2.32
N LEU A 65 2.65 3.13 -1.43
CA LEU A 65 4.06 2.80 -1.60
C LEU A 65 4.29 1.79 -2.74
N VAL A 66 3.44 0.77 -2.86
CA VAL A 66 3.52 -0.21 -3.95
C VAL A 66 3.26 0.47 -5.29
N ASP A 67 2.22 1.29 -5.40
CA ASP A 67 1.88 2.04 -6.61
C ASP A 67 3.04 2.96 -7.03
N LEU A 68 3.68 3.63 -6.07
CA LEU A 68 4.87 4.44 -6.32
C LEU A 68 6.05 3.61 -6.86
N ALA A 69 6.31 2.45 -6.26
CA ALA A 69 7.45 1.61 -6.63
C ALA A 69 7.31 0.99 -8.03
N ILE A 70 6.07 0.79 -8.51
CA ILE A 70 5.80 0.25 -9.85
C ILE A 70 5.52 1.35 -10.89
N ASP A 71 5.68 2.63 -10.52
CA ASP A 71 5.36 3.79 -11.37
C ASP A 71 3.92 3.72 -11.94
N ALA A 72 2.97 3.23 -11.14
CA ALA A 72 1.58 3.10 -11.56
C ALA A 72 0.89 4.47 -11.55
N HIS A 73 0.45 4.92 -12.73
CA HIS A 73 -0.40 6.10 -12.87
C HIS A 73 -1.77 5.74 -13.49
N PRO A 74 -2.91 6.14 -12.88
CA PRO A 74 -3.04 6.76 -11.56
C PRO A 74 -3.00 5.73 -10.40
N PRO A 75 -2.40 6.06 -9.25
CA PRO A 75 -2.38 5.18 -8.08
C PRO A 75 -3.80 4.86 -7.59
N LEU A 76 -4.02 3.66 -7.07
CA LEU A 76 -5.29 3.21 -6.46
C LEU A 76 -5.71 4.09 -5.27
N GLY A 77 -4.78 4.90 -4.75
CA GLY A 77 -4.99 6.02 -3.83
C GLY A 77 -5.38 7.34 -4.49
N SER A 78 -6.14 7.33 -5.60
CA SER A 78 -6.65 8.55 -6.24
C SER A 78 -7.15 9.56 -5.20
N PRO A 79 -6.84 10.86 -5.35
CA PRO A 79 -7.19 11.90 -4.38
C PRO A 79 -8.70 11.98 -4.09
N GLU A 80 -9.53 11.46 -5.00
CA GLU A 80 -10.98 11.30 -4.85
C GLU A 80 -11.39 10.33 -3.74
N ARG A 81 -10.52 9.36 -3.39
CA ARG A 81 -10.81 8.28 -2.45
C ARG A 81 -10.18 8.53 -1.07
N HIS A 82 -9.04 9.22 -1.01
CA HIS A 82 -8.33 9.55 0.23
C HIS A 82 -7.60 10.91 0.12
N PRO A 83 -8.14 12.01 0.67
CA PRO A 83 -7.59 13.36 0.48
C PRO A 83 -6.18 13.57 1.09
N ASN A 84 -5.75 12.71 2.01
CA ASN A 84 -4.44 12.79 2.66
C ASN A 84 -3.36 11.89 2.01
N ALA A 85 -3.74 11.06 1.02
CA ALA A 85 -2.80 10.15 0.34
C ALA A 85 -1.66 10.87 -0.41
N PRO A 86 -1.87 12.04 -1.06
CA PRO A 86 -0.79 12.75 -1.75
C PRO A 86 0.34 13.20 -0.83
N GLY A 87 0.04 13.57 0.42
CA GLY A 87 1.04 13.98 1.41
C GLY A 87 1.94 12.82 1.85
N ALA A 88 1.36 11.62 2.01
CA ALA A 88 2.13 10.42 2.30
C ALA A 88 3.01 10.00 1.12
N LEU A 89 2.49 10.10 -0.11
CA LEU A 89 3.25 9.81 -1.34
C LEU A 89 4.44 10.75 -1.50
N ALA A 90 4.24 12.07 -1.34
CA ALA A 90 5.31 13.06 -1.44
C ALA A 90 6.42 12.87 -0.38
N GLU A 91 6.07 12.42 0.82
CA GLU A 91 7.06 12.04 1.85
C GLU A 91 7.92 10.86 1.40
N TRP A 92 7.30 9.82 0.80
CA TRP A 92 8.03 8.68 0.24
C TRP A 92 8.86 9.09 -0.98
N GLU A 93 8.31 9.84 -1.91
CA GLU A 93 9.04 10.39 -3.06
C GLU A 93 10.25 11.19 -2.61
N SER A 94 10.13 12.06 -1.60
CA SER A 94 11.29 12.78 -1.06
C SER A 94 12.33 11.85 -0.43
N ARG A 95 11.89 10.74 0.18
CA ARG A 95 12.77 9.73 0.78
C ARG A 95 13.45 8.83 -0.25
N LEU A 96 12.77 8.55 -1.36
CA LEU A 96 13.31 7.81 -2.48
C LEU A 96 14.15 8.71 -3.40
N ALA A 97 13.84 9.99 -3.53
CA ALA A 97 14.60 10.94 -4.34
C ALA A 97 15.95 11.30 -3.70
N HIS A 98 16.05 11.29 -2.37
CA HIS A 98 17.34 11.42 -1.69
C HIS A 98 18.14 10.10 -1.68
N TRP A 99 17.60 9.01 -2.23
CA TRP A 99 18.38 7.82 -2.52
C TRP A 99 19.22 8.13 -3.78
N PRO A 100 20.56 8.14 -3.71
CA PRO A 100 21.35 8.26 -4.92
C PRO A 100 21.00 7.08 -5.81
N GLU A 101 20.60 7.34 -7.05
CA GLU A 101 20.50 6.37 -8.16
C GLU A 101 21.74 5.48 -8.21
N SER A 102 21.77 4.47 -7.34
CA SER A 102 22.81 3.49 -7.24
C SER A 102 22.21 2.24 -7.83
N SER A 103 22.74 1.88 -8.99
CA SER A 103 22.44 0.69 -9.79
C SER A 103 21.35 0.88 -10.86
N ARG A 104 21.69 1.70 -11.87
CA ARG A 104 21.59 1.24 -13.26
C ARG A 104 22.74 0.27 -13.56
#